data_AF-A0A7S1Q2W7-F1
#
_entry.id   AF-A0A7S1Q2W7-F1
#
_cell.length_a   1.000
_cell.length_b   1.000
_cell.length_c   1.000
_cell.angle_alpha   90.00
_cell.angle_beta   90.00
_cell.angle_gamma   90.00
#
_symmetry.space_group_name_H-M   'P 1'
#
loop_
_entity.id
_entity.type
_entity.pdbx_description
1 polymer ?
#
loop_
_entity_poly.entity_id
_entity_poly.type
_entity_poly.pdbx_seq_one_letter_code
_entity_poly.pdbx_strand_id
1 'polypeptide(L)'
;AHRQGASSTRAGLGRHAALASALAGGRAASGDAFNCTQFPGLCRAPFNCHTRNPLGGLQWAIKGWAPKGRGNPESWCVLTNHYEYVNECLGNHDLVKAASIMFRKAEGGEIQKFTHELDASYCFLEGFCSDTEITSASTLDDADKACDKRFGNARWRQFGSFGQPEYDKIGKKIAEDGKNGFLNRNQSTPYVISACAMGNY
;
A
#
# COMPACT_ATOMS: atom_id res chain seq x y z
N ALA A 1 30.96 52.26 -11.72
CA ALA A 1 30.60 52.02 -10.31
C ALA A 1 29.18 51.46 -10.25
N HIS A 2 29.01 50.14 -10.14
CA HIS A 2 27.70 49.52 -9.95
C HIS A 2 27.78 48.54 -8.78
N ARG A 3 27.05 48.86 -7.71
CA ARG A 3 26.89 48.01 -6.53
C ARG A 3 25.79 46.97 -6.79
N GLN A 4 26.11 45.71 -6.53
CA GLN A 4 25.17 44.61 -6.40
C GLN A 4 24.51 44.67 -5.00
N GLY A 5 23.19 44.53 -4.95
CA GLY A 5 22.41 44.42 -3.71
C GLY A 5 21.80 43.02 -3.61
N ALA A 6 22.22 42.27 -2.60
CA ALA A 6 21.68 40.98 -2.22
C ALA A 6 20.34 41.14 -1.46
N SER A 7 19.33 40.34 -1.78
CA SER A 7 18.21 40.06 -0.87
C SER A 7 17.53 38.75 -1.24
N SER A 8 17.97 37.65 -0.62
CA SER A 8 17.25 36.38 -0.56
C SER A 8 17.57 35.76 0.78
N THR A 9 16.57 35.52 1.64
CA THR A 9 16.59 34.50 2.72
C THR A 9 15.37 34.50 3.66
N ARG A 10 14.36 35.38 3.53
CA ARG A 10 13.24 35.39 4.52
C ARG A 10 11.99 34.56 4.17
N ALA A 11 11.87 34.01 2.97
CA ALA A 11 10.64 33.30 2.55
C ALA A 11 10.58 31.80 2.95
N GLY A 12 11.68 31.19 3.40
CA GLY A 12 11.74 29.74 3.67
C GLY A 12 11.18 29.32 5.03
N LEU A 13 11.30 30.16 6.06
CA LEU A 13 10.96 29.78 7.44
C LEU A 13 9.45 29.77 7.74
N GLY A 14 8.65 30.57 7.02
CA GLY A 14 7.20 30.67 7.25
C GLY A 14 6.41 29.42 6.82
N ARG A 15 6.86 28.73 5.77
CA ARG A 15 6.19 27.51 5.26
C ARG A 15 6.35 26.31 6.19
N HIS A 16 7.49 26.19 6.87
CA HIS A 16 7.71 25.10 7.82
C HIS A 16 6.96 25.31 9.14
N ALA A 17 6.84 26.56 9.61
CA ALA A 17 6.06 26.89 10.79
C ALA A 17 4.55 26.65 10.59
N ALA A 18 4.02 26.96 9.40
CA ALA A 18 2.62 26.68 9.06
C ALA A 18 2.32 25.17 8.97
N LEU A 19 3.27 24.36 8.47
CA LEU A 19 3.14 22.89 8.47
C LEU A 19 3.17 22.31 9.89
N ALA A 20 4.04 22.84 10.77
CA ALA A 20 4.12 22.42 12.17
C ALA A 20 2.87 22.81 12.97
N SER A 21 2.32 24.01 12.76
CA SER A 21 1.07 24.45 13.39
C SER A 21 -0.17 23.72 12.84
N ALA A 22 -0.19 23.31 11.57
CA ALA A 22 -1.26 22.45 11.04
C ALA A 22 -1.22 21.03 11.65
N LEU A 23 -0.03 20.51 11.97
CA LEU A 23 0.14 19.24 12.68
C LEU A 23 -0.15 19.34 14.18
N ALA A 24 0.05 20.52 14.80
CA ALA A 24 -0.22 20.76 16.21
C ALA A 24 -1.68 21.20 16.50
N GLY A 25 -2.36 21.82 15.54
CA GLY A 25 -3.75 22.28 15.63
C GLY A 25 -4.79 21.28 15.11
N GLY A 26 -4.34 20.23 14.41
CA GLY A 26 -5.15 19.04 14.25
C GLY A 26 -5.31 18.43 15.63
N ARG A 27 -6.53 18.45 16.18
CA ARG A 27 -6.93 17.58 17.30
C ARG A 27 -6.18 16.27 17.13
N ALA A 28 -5.35 15.89 18.11
CA ALA A 28 -4.87 14.52 18.19
C ALA A 28 -6.08 13.67 17.88
N ALA A 29 -6.09 13.00 16.72
CA ALA A 29 -7.17 12.11 16.38
C ALA A 29 -7.25 11.21 17.60
N SER A 30 -8.34 11.30 18.36
CA SER A 30 -8.69 10.29 19.33
C SER A 30 -8.88 9.06 18.47
N GLY A 31 -7.77 8.37 18.21
CA GLY A 31 -7.72 7.20 17.37
C GLY A 31 -8.54 6.20 18.14
N ASP A 32 -9.80 6.04 17.75
CA ASP A 32 -10.64 5.00 18.28
C ASP A 32 -9.81 3.71 18.20
N ALA A 33 -9.60 3.10 19.37
CA ALA A 33 -8.80 1.90 19.46
C ALA A 33 -9.34 0.89 18.43
N PHE A 34 -8.46 0.28 17.65
CA PHE A 34 -8.85 -0.63 16.59
C PHE A 34 -9.77 -1.73 17.14
N ASN A 35 -10.91 -1.98 16.49
CA ASN A 35 -11.95 -2.87 17.01
C ASN A 35 -11.56 -4.35 16.89
N CYS A 36 -10.82 -4.86 17.88
CA CYS A 36 -10.40 -6.27 17.94
C CYS A 36 -11.55 -7.25 18.14
N THR A 37 -12.70 -6.80 18.63
CA THR A 37 -13.89 -7.65 18.72
C THR A 37 -14.43 -7.97 17.34
N GLN A 38 -14.41 -6.99 16.43
CA GLN A 38 -14.88 -7.17 15.06
C GLN A 38 -13.81 -7.81 14.14
N PHE A 39 -12.53 -7.48 14.34
CA PHE A 39 -11.43 -7.93 13.49
C PHE A 39 -10.29 -8.58 14.31
N PRO A 40 -10.55 -9.67 15.05
CA PRO A 40 -9.58 -10.24 15.99
C PRO A 40 -8.29 -10.70 15.31
N GLY A 41 -8.37 -11.18 14.06
CA GLY A 41 -7.21 -11.55 13.25
C GLY A 41 -6.19 -10.43 13.06
N LEU A 42 -6.67 -9.21 12.79
CA LEU A 42 -5.84 -8.03 12.56
C LEU A 42 -5.21 -7.48 13.85
N CYS A 43 -5.68 -7.92 15.02
CA CYS A 43 -5.05 -7.57 16.29
C CYS A 43 -3.87 -8.46 16.65
N ARG A 44 -3.62 -9.55 15.92
CA ARG A 44 -2.47 -10.43 16.17
C ARG A 44 -1.36 -10.16 15.17
N ALA A 45 -0.19 -10.75 15.41
CA ALA A 45 0.87 -10.76 14.40
C ALA A 45 0.37 -11.41 13.09
N PRO A 46 0.81 -10.94 11.91
CA PRO A 46 1.82 -9.89 11.72
C PRO A 46 1.26 -8.44 11.72
N PHE A 47 -0.06 -8.27 11.84
CA PHE A 47 -0.75 -6.98 11.67
C PHE A 47 -0.63 -6.03 12.87
N ASN A 48 -0.91 -6.55 14.07
CA ASN A 48 -0.84 -5.81 15.35
C ASN A 48 -1.59 -4.47 15.37
N CYS A 49 -2.75 -4.37 14.70
CA CYS A 49 -3.47 -3.10 14.48
C CYS A 49 -3.88 -2.35 15.75
N HIS A 50 -4.04 -3.05 16.88
CA HIS A 50 -4.37 -2.45 18.17
C HIS A 50 -3.20 -1.69 18.82
N THR A 51 -1.97 -1.93 18.35
CA THR A 51 -0.74 -1.25 18.84
C THR A 51 -0.27 -0.14 17.90
N ARG A 52 -1.02 0.13 16.82
CA ARG A 52 -0.62 1.06 15.78
C ARG A 52 -0.33 2.44 16.36
N ASN A 53 0.86 2.96 16.03
CA ASN A 53 1.26 4.30 16.44
C ASN A 53 0.36 5.34 15.75
N PRO A 54 -0.25 6.29 16.49
CA PRO A 54 -1.01 7.40 15.90
C PRO A 54 -0.23 8.22 14.87
N LEU A 55 1.10 8.29 14.98
CA LEU A 55 1.99 8.95 14.04
C LEU A 55 2.40 8.07 12.84
N GLY A 56 1.93 6.82 12.77
CA GLY A 56 2.27 5.88 11.70
C GLY A 56 1.93 6.40 10.31
N GLY A 57 0.83 7.16 10.17
CA GLY A 57 0.46 7.80 8.90
C GLY A 57 1.51 8.81 8.39
N LEU A 58 2.09 9.61 9.30
CA LEU A 58 3.17 10.54 8.94
C LEU A 58 4.44 9.78 8.52
N GLN A 59 4.74 8.68 9.21
CA GLN A 59 5.86 7.83 8.83
C GLN A 59 5.67 7.23 7.43
N TRP A 60 4.47 6.76 7.09
CA TRP A 60 4.17 6.25 5.75
C TRP A 60 4.27 7.34 4.68
N ALA A 61 3.80 8.56 4.96
CA ALA A 61 3.91 9.68 4.03
C ALA A 61 5.38 10.08 3.75
N ILE A 62 6.28 9.92 4.73
CA ILE A 62 7.70 10.26 4.56
C ILE A 62 8.50 9.10 3.95
N LYS A 63 8.30 7.88 4.46
CA LYS A 63 9.18 6.72 4.18
C LYS A 63 8.55 5.68 3.24
N GLY A 64 7.26 5.80 2.96
CA GLY A 64 6.49 4.81 2.23
C GLY A 64 5.88 3.75 3.15
N TRP A 65 5.08 2.88 2.56
CA TRP A 65 4.29 1.88 3.28
C TRP A 65 5.14 0.71 3.80
N ALA A 66 6.33 0.47 3.24
CA ALA A 66 7.28 -0.55 3.70
C ALA A 66 8.55 0.08 4.34
N PRO A 67 8.41 0.88 5.42
CA PRO A 67 9.50 1.70 5.96
C PRO A 67 10.61 0.88 6.64
N LYS A 68 10.38 -0.42 6.87
CA LYS A 68 11.33 -1.36 7.50
C LYS A 68 12.13 -2.17 6.48
N GLY A 69 11.99 -1.88 5.19
CA GLY A 69 12.68 -2.64 4.15
C GLY A 69 12.04 -3.97 3.79
N ARG A 70 10.80 -4.19 4.22
CA ARG A 70 10.00 -5.40 4.01
C ARG A 70 8.53 -5.00 3.90
N GLY A 71 7.72 -5.86 3.29
CA GLY A 71 6.27 -5.71 3.24
C GLY A 71 5.70 -5.42 4.62
N ASN A 72 4.70 -4.53 4.67
CA ASN A 72 4.16 -4.02 5.92
C ASN A 72 2.70 -4.45 6.11
N PRO A 73 2.44 -5.61 6.74
CA PRO A 73 1.09 -6.05 7.03
C PRO A 73 0.24 -5.04 7.82
N GLU A 74 0.85 -4.16 8.61
CA GLU A 74 0.13 -3.10 9.34
C GLU A 74 -0.63 -2.13 8.40
N SER A 75 -0.27 -2.06 7.11
CA SER A 75 -1.06 -1.28 6.13
C SER A 75 -2.49 -1.76 6.00
N TRP A 76 -2.77 -3.05 6.27
CA TRP A 76 -4.12 -3.61 6.19
C TRP A 76 -5.05 -3.14 7.32
N CYS A 77 -4.51 -2.51 8.38
CA CYS A 77 -5.31 -1.95 9.47
C CYS A 77 -6.27 -0.83 9.02
N VAL A 78 -6.05 -0.22 7.85
CA VAL A 78 -6.95 0.80 7.28
C VAL A 78 -7.83 0.28 6.14
N LEU A 79 -7.79 -1.04 5.87
CA LEU A 79 -8.51 -1.71 4.78
C LEU A 79 -9.33 -2.89 5.31
N THR A 80 -10.16 -2.63 6.33
CA THR A 80 -10.91 -3.69 7.04
C THR A 80 -11.94 -4.42 6.17
N ASN A 81 -12.33 -3.85 5.03
CA ASN A 81 -13.16 -4.55 4.02
C ASN A 81 -12.45 -5.78 3.41
N HIS A 82 -11.12 -5.87 3.52
CA HIS A 82 -10.32 -7.03 3.10
C HIS A 82 -10.02 -8.01 4.24
N TYR A 83 -10.63 -7.84 5.43
CA TYR A 83 -10.31 -8.60 6.64
C TYR A 83 -10.19 -10.12 6.42
N GLU A 84 -11.21 -10.74 5.83
CA GLU A 84 -11.25 -12.19 5.63
C GLU A 84 -10.10 -12.68 4.75
N TYR A 85 -9.84 -11.97 3.65
CA TYR A 85 -8.77 -12.27 2.72
C TYR A 85 -7.40 -12.19 3.40
N VAL A 86 -7.10 -11.07 4.05
CA VAL A 86 -5.78 -10.84 4.63
C VAL A 86 -5.53 -11.70 5.86
N ASN A 87 -6.57 -11.98 6.65
CA ASN A 87 -6.45 -12.85 7.81
C ASN A 87 -6.10 -14.28 7.38
N GLU A 88 -6.69 -14.80 6.30
CA GLU A 88 -6.28 -16.10 5.77
C GLU A 88 -4.89 -16.03 5.12
N CYS A 89 -4.61 -14.99 4.33
CA CYS A 89 -3.35 -14.83 3.60
C CYS A 89 -2.13 -14.72 4.53
N LEU A 90 -2.13 -13.75 5.44
CA LEU A 90 -0.97 -13.39 6.26
C LEU A 90 -1.11 -13.80 7.72
N GLY A 91 -2.34 -13.99 8.21
CA GLY A 91 -2.58 -14.40 9.60
C GLY A 91 -2.50 -15.92 9.77
N ASN A 92 -3.23 -16.67 8.93
CA ASN A 92 -3.29 -18.12 8.98
C ASN A 92 -2.33 -18.81 7.98
N HIS A 93 -1.73 -18.05 7.06
CA HIS A 93 -0.84 -18.56 6.01
C HIS A 93 -1.52 -19.59 5.08
N ASP A 94 -2.83 -19.43 4.85
CA ASP A 94 -3.60 -20.25 3.92
C ASP A 94 -3.84 -19.48 2.62
N LEU A 95 -2.81 -19.49 1.76
CA LEU A 95 -2.81 -18.73 0.50
C LEU A 95 -3.89 -19.23 -0.49
N VAL A 96 -4.22 -20.53 -0.46
CA VAL A 96 -5.24 -21.12 -1.35
C VAL A 96 -6.64 -20.65 -0.94
N LYS A 97 -6.93 -20.66 0.36
CA LYS A 97 -8.20 -20.14 0.88
C LYS A 97 -8.30 -18.64 0.69
N ALA A 98 -7.21 -17.90 0.91
CA ALA A 98 -7.16 -16.47 0.63
C ALA A 98 -7.46 -16.15 -0.84
N ALA A 99 -6.82 -16.85 -1.78
CA ALA A 99 -7.09 -16.70 -3.21
C ALA A 99 -8.57 -16.96 -3.56
N SER A 100 -9.15 -18.01 -2.97
CA SER A 100 -10.58 -18.35 -3.16
C SER A 100 -11.52 -17.27 -2.61
N ILE A 101 -11.18 -16.65 -1.47
CA ILE A 101 -11.93 -15.52 -0.91
C ILE A 101 -11.84 -14.32 -1.85
N MET A 102 -10.63 -13.96 -2.29
CA MET A 102 -10.42 -12.81 -3.17
C MET A 102 -11.17 -12.98 -4.50
N PHE A 103 -11.07 -14.15 -5.13
CA PHE A 103 -11.78 -14.47 -6.36
C PHE A 103 -13.29 -14.24 -6.24
N ARG A 104 -13.91 -14.84 -5.22
CA ARG A 104 -15.36 -14.70 -5.00
C ARG A 104 -15.77 -13.25 -4.74
N LYS A 105 -15.00 -12.50 -3.96
CA LYS A 105 -15.29 -11.08 -3.70
C LYS A 105 -15.13 -10.22 -4.95
N ALA A 106 -14.15 -10.52 -5.78
CA ALA A 106 -13.90 -9.82 -7.04
C ALA A 106 -14.99 -10.10 -8.08
N GLU A 107 -15.46 -11.36 -8.15
CA GLU A 107 -16.55 -11.78 -9.03
C GLU A 107 -17.91 -11.22 -8.55
N GLY A 108 -18.15 -11.27 -7.23
CA GLY A 108 -19.36 -10.72 -6.59
C GLY A 108 -19.41 -9.19 -6.52
N GLY A 109 -18.32 -8.49 -6.84
CA GLY A 109 -18.24 -7.03 -6.81
C GLY A 109 -18.23 -6.41 -5.41
N GLU A 110 -17.87 -7.19 -4.38
CA GLU A 110 -17.86 -6.75 -2.97
C GLU A 110 -16.72 -5.76 -2.66
N ILE A 111 -15.62 -5.82 -3.43
CA ILE A 111 -14.46 -4.92 -3.25
C ILE A 111 -14.67 -3.66 -4.08
N GLN A 112 -14.81 -3.83 -5.38
CA GLN A 112 -15.11 -2.79 -6.35
C GLN A 112 -15.76 -3.43 -7.58
N LYS A 113 -16.59 -2.66 -8.29
CA LYS A 113 -17.12 -3.09 -9.59
C LYS A 113 -15.96 -3.39 -10.54
N PHE A 114 -16.01 -4.54 -11.24
CA PHE A 114 -15.00 -5.00 -12.19
C PHE A 114 -13.63 -5.37 -11.59
N THR A 115 -13.56 -5.66 -10.28
CA THR A 115 -12.31 -6.13 -9.65
C THR A 115 -11.76 -7.38 -10.36
N HIS A 116 -12.62 -8.31 -10.78
CA HIS A 116 -12.19 -9.51 -11.52
C HIS A 116 -11.51 -9.19 -12.85
N GLU A 117 -11.96 -8.16 -13.59
CA GLU A 117 -11.31 -7.72 -14.84
C GLU A 117 -9.95 -7.09 -14.55
N LEU A 118 -9.85 -6.30 -13.48
CA LEU A 118 -8.59 -5.73 -13.02
C LEU A 118 -7.61 -6.82 -12.61
N ASP A 119 -8.04 -7.79 -11.81
CA ASP A 119 -7.20 -8.90 -11.34
C ASP A 119 -6.77 -9.81 -12.50
N ALA A 120 -7.67 -10.13 -13.43
CA ALA A 120 -7.34 -10.94 -14.60
C ALA A 120 -6.32 -10.26 -15.51
N SER A 121 -6.58 -9.01 -15.91
CA SER A 121 -5.66 -8.23 -16.75
C SER A 121 -4.31 -7.99 -16.07
N TYR A 122 -4.31 -7.71 -14.76
CA TYR A 122 -3.12 -7.61 -13.92
C TYR A 122 -2.28 -8.88 -13.98
N CYS A 123 -2.91 -10.05 -13.84
CA CYS A 123 -2.24 -11.35 -13.89
C CYS A 123 -1.49 -11.58 -15.21
N PHE A 124 -2.09 -11.22 -16.36
CA PHE A 124 -1.45 -11.37 -17.67
C PHE A 124 -0.40 -10.30 -17.95
N LEU A 125 -0.72 -9.02 -17.72
CA LEU A 125 0.19 -7.91 -18.01
C LEU A 125 1.47 -8.01 -17.18
N GLU A 126 1.33 -8.39 -15.92
CA GLU A 126 2.44 -8.53 -15.00
C GLU A 126 3.06 -9.95 -15.02
N GLY A 127 2.50 -10.87 -15.81
CA GLY A 127 3.07 -12.22 -15.99
C GLY A 127 2.91 -13.16 -14.79
N PHE A 128 2.02 -12.84 -13.84
CA PHE A 128 1.72 -13.70 -12.69
C PHE A 128 1.02 -15.00 -13.08
N CYS A 129 0.27 -15.00 -14.18
CA CYS A 129 -0.48 -16.19 -14.62
C CYS A 129 0.41 -17.39 -15.00
N SER A 130 1.69 -17.12 -15.29
CA SER A 130 2.70 -18.14 -15.59
C SER A 130 3.85 -18.13 -14.58
N ASP A 131 3.71 -17.38 -13.49
CA ASP A 131 4.73 -17.32 -12.45
C ASP A 131 4.69 -18.61 -11.63
N THR A 132 5.88 -19.11 -11.31
CA THR A 132 6.09 -20.33 -10.50
C THR A 132 7.03 -20.07 -9.32
N GLU A 133 7.51 -18.82 -9.16
CA GLU A 133 8.37 -18.40 -8.06
C GLU A 133 7.60 -18.34 -6.74
N ILE A 134 6.31 -17.97 -6.81
CA ILE A 134 5.41 -17.91 -5.67
C ILE A 134 4.47 -19.12 -5.69
N THR A 135 4.41 -19.81 -4.56
CA THR A 135 3.65 -21.05 -4.37
C THR A 135 2.77 -20.93 -3.12
N SER A 136 1.91 -21.92 -2.89
CA SER A 136 1.10 -21.98 -1.65
C SER A 136 1.92 -22.10 -0.36
N ALA A 137 3.21 -22.42 -0.45
CA ALA A 137 4.13 -22.49 0.69
C ALA A 137 5.00 -21.22 0.85
N SER A 138 4.86 -20.24 -0.05
CA SER A 138 5.65 -19.02 0.00
C SER A 138 5.39 -18.21 1.26
N THR A 139 6.45 -17.64 1.79
CA THR A 139 6.41 -16.76 2.96
C THR A 139 6.42 -15.29 2.54
N LEU A 140 6.17 -14.40 3.50
CA LEU A 140 6.34 -12.95 3.27
C LEU A 140 7.78 -12.58 2.87
N ASP A 141 8.79 -13.33 3.33
CA ASP A 141 10.18 -13.10 2.93
C ASP A 141 10.43 -13.50 1.47
N ASP A 142 9.77 -14.56 0.99
CA ASP A 142 9.82 -14.95 -0.43
C ASP A 142 9.16 -13.90 -1.32
N ALA A 143 8.02 -13.35 -0.88
CA ALA A 143 7.35 -12.23 -1.53
C ALA A 143 8.24 -10.97 -1.59
N ASP A 144 8.90 -10.61 -0.48
CA ASP A 144 9.83 -9.47 -0.43
C ASP A 144 10.99 -9.64 -1.43
N LYS A 145 11.54 -10.85 -1.55
CA LYS A 145 12.59 -11.18 -2.54
C LYS A 145 12.08 -11.07 -3.97
N ALA A 146 10.87 -11.56 -4.25
CA ALA A 146 10.25 -11.42 -5.57
C ALA A 146 10.03 -9.93 -5.93
N CYS A 147 9.60 -9.11 -4.96
CA CYS A 147 9.47 -7.66 -5.13
C CYS A 147 10.81 -6.96 -5.38
N ASP A 148 11.85 -7.31 -4.62
CA ASP A 148 13.21 -6.79 -4.82
C ASP A 148 13.77 -7.17 -6.20
N LYS A 149 13.57 -8.42 -6.64
CA LYS A 149 13.97 -8.90 -7.96
C LYS A 149 13.26 -8.15 -9.09
N ARG A 150 11.97 -7.87 -8.91
CA ARG A 150 11.13 -7.27 -9.96
C ARG A 150 11.29 -5.76 -10.09
N PHE A 151 11.38 -5.04 -8.96
CA PHE A 151 11.34 -3.57 -8.95
C PHE A 151 12.60 -2.91 -8.38
N GLY A 152 13.50 -3.70 -7.80
CA GLY A 152 14.56 -3.19 -6.94
C GLY A 152 14.00 -2.74 -5.59
N ASN A 153 14.85 -2.79 -4.56
CA ASN A 153 14.44 -2.49 -3.20
C ASN A 153 13.88 -1.06 -3.02
N ALA A 154 14.47 -0.05 -3.65
CA ALA A 154 14.11 1.34 -3.40
C ALA A 154 12.70 1.69 -3.91
N ARG A 155 12.30 1.15 -5.07
CA ARG A 155 11.08 1.58 -5.77
C ARG A 155 9.83 1.20 -4.99
N TRP A 156 9.67 -0.09 -4.65
CA TRP A 156 8.43 -0.54 -4.03
C TRP A 156 8.31 -0.12 -2.57
N ARG A 157 9.43 -0.01 -1.85
CA ARG A 157 9.43 0.39 -0.44
C ARG A 157 8.94 1.82 -0.22
N GLN A 158 9.13 2.69 -1.21
CA GLN A 158 8.72 4.09 -1.20
C GLN A 158 7.26 4.33 -1.59
N PHE A 159 6.51 3.28 -1.93
CA PHE A 159 5.09 3.41 -2.28
C PHE A 159 4.32 4.15 -1.18
N GLY A 160 3.48 5.12 -1.58
CA GLY A 160 2.68 5.95 -0.68
C GLY A 160 3.45 7.10 -0.02
N SER A 161 4.76 7.25 -0.27
CA SER A 161 5.54 8.39 0.23
C SER A 161 5.44 9.63 -0.67
N PHE A 162 5.81 10.79 -0.13
CA PHE A 162 5.98 12.02 -0.93
C PHE A 162 7.09 11.90 -2.00
N GLY A 163 8.03 10.98 -1.82
CA GLY A 163 9.11 10.71 -2.77
C GLY A 163 8.74 9.71 -3.86
N GLN A 164 7.54 9.11 -3.80
CA GLN A 164 7.11 8.12 -4.78
C GLN A 164 7.10 8.72 -6.20
N PRO A 165 7.70 8.05 -7.20
CA PRO A 165 7.64 8.50 -8.59
C PRO A 165 6.19 8.65 -9.08
N GLU A 166 5.92 9.67 -9.90
CA GLU A 166 4.55 9.94 -10.39
C GLU A 166 3.96 8.75 -11.14
N TYR A 167 4.78 8.04 -11.92
CA TYR A 167 4.35 6.86 -12.69
C TYR A 167 4.01 5.64 -11.82
N ASP A 168 4.39 5.65 -10.53
CA ASP A 168 4.06 4.58 -9.58
C ASP A 168 2.80 4.89 -8.78
N LYS A 169 2.21 6.08 -8.92
CA LYS A 169 0.99 6.46 -8.20
C LYS A 169 -0.22 5.78 -8.82
N ILE A 170 -1.08 5.22 -7.97
CA ILE A 170 -2.38 4.70 -8.39
C ILE A 170 -3.28 5.88 -8.78
N GLY A 171 -3.59 5.99 -10.08
CA GLY A 171 -4.41 7.07 -10.63
C GLY A 171 -5.91 6.79 -10.54
N LYS A 172 -6.71 7.81 -10.21
CA LYS A 172 -8.19 7.71 -10.14
C LYS A 172 -8.84 7.24 -11.44
N LYS A 173 -8.29 7.64 -12.58
CA LYS A 173 -8.86 7.34 -13.90
C LYS A 173 -8.92 5.84 -14.22
N ILE A 174 -7.99 5.06 -13.67
CA ILE A 174 -7.94 3.60 -13.88
C ILE A 174 -9.06 2.90 -13.10
N ALA A 175 -9.42 3.41 -11.92
CA ALA A 175 -10.53 2.90 -11.13
C ALA A 175 -11.91 3.18 -11.76
N GLU A 176 -12.01 4.21 -12.62
CA GLU A 176 -13.26 4.63 -13.26
C GLU A 176 -13.47 3.95 -14.63
N ASP A 177 -12.40 3.75 -15.40
CA ASP A 177 -12.43 3.14 -16.75
C ASP A 177 -12.19 1.61 -16.75
N GLY A 178 -11.92 1.01 -15.58
CA GLY A 178 -11.54 -0.41 -15.39
C GLY A 178 -12.57 -1.47 -15.77
N LYS A 179 -13.62 -1.11 -16.53
CA LYS A 179 -14.63 -2.03 -17.07
C LYS A 179 -14.02 -3.18 -17.88
N ASN A 180 -12.87 -2.95 -18.49
CA ASN A 180 -12.14 -3.92 -19.31
C ASN A 180 -10.78 -4.28 -18.71
N GLY A 181 -10.59 -4.08 -17.40
CA GLY A 181 -9.32 -4.26 -16.73
C GLY A 181 -8.28 -3.19 -17.07
N PHE A 182 -7.02 -3.49 -16.76
CA PHE A 182 -5.85 -2.72 -17.17
C PHE A 182 -5.51 -2.97 -18.64
N LEU A 183 -5.13 -1.91 -19.36
CA LEU A 183 -4.77 -1.96 -20.78
C LEU A 183 -3.26 -2.12 -21.01
N ASN A 184 -2.44 -1.80 -20.01
CA ASN A 184 -0.98 -1.88 -20.09
C ASN A 184 -0.32 -1.79 -18.71
N ARG A 185 0.98 -2.08 -18.65
CA ARG A 185 1.78 -2.06 -17.41
C ARG A 185 1.83 -0.71 -16.70
N ASN A 186 1.71 0.41 -17.41
CA ASN A 186 1.69 1.71 -16.74
C ASN A 186 0.45 1.87 -15.84
N GLN A 187 -0.59 1.07 -16.07
CA GLN A 187 -1.78 1.05 -15.23
C GLN A 187 -1.72 -0.01 -14.13
N SER A 188 -1.22 -1.22 -14.43
CA SER A 188 -1.17 -2.34 -13.48
C SER A 188 0.02 -2.29 -12.51
N THR A 189 1.19 -1.82 -12.95
CA THR A 189 2.43 -1.84 -12.15
C THR A 189 2.31 -1.06 -10.82
N PRO A 190 1.66 0.12 -10.75
CA PRO A 190 1.38 0.79 -9.48
C PRO A 190 0.68 -0.08 -8.44
N TYR A 191 -0.22 -0.97 -8.87
CA TYR A 191 -0.94 -1.89 -7.98
C TYR A 191 -0.03 -3.02 -7.50
N VAL A 192 0.86 -3.55 -8.35
CA VAL A 192 1.87 -4.55 -7.92
C VAL A 192 2.77 -3.94 -6.85
N ILE A 193 3.24 -2.71 -7.09
CA ILE A 193 4.13 -2.01 -6.18
C ILE A 193 3.43 -1.77 -4.84
N SER A 194 2.16 -1.39 -4.87
CA SER A 194 1.34 -1.29 -3.66
C SER A 194 1.27 -2.63 -2.93
N ALA A 195 0.98 -3.72 -3.64
CA ALA A 195 0.88 -5.06 -3.07
C ALA A 195 2.19 -5.46 -2.36
N CYS A 196 3.34 -5.28 -3.03
CA CYS A 196 4.67 -5.45 -2.42
C CYS A 196 4.82 -4.66 -1.12
N ALA A 197 4.49 -3.36 -1.14
CA ALA A 197 4.65 -2.50 0.04
C ALA A 197 3.76 -2.92 1.21
N MET A 198 2.57 -3.47 0.92
CA MET A 198 1.62 -3.98 1.91
C MET A 198 1.95 -5.38 2.41
N GLY A 199 2.97 -6.02 1.84
CA GLY A 199 3.30 -7.41 2.13
C GLY A 199 2.27 -8.40 1.60
N ASN A 200 1.74 -8.14 0.41
CA ASN A 200 0.81 -9.01 -0.29
C ASN A 200 1.38 -9.36 -1.67
N TYR A 201 1.59 -10.65 -1.92
CA TYR A 201 2.06 -11.15 -3.20
C TYR A 201 1.47 -12.54 -3.46
#